data_AF-A0A3D5F3D8-F1
#
_entry.id   AF-A0A3D5F3D8-F1
#
_cell.length_a   1.000
_cell.length_b   1.000
_cell.length_c   1.000
_cell.angle_alpha   90.00
_cell.angle_beta   90.00
_cell.angle_gamma   90.00
#
_symmetry.space_group_name_H-M   'P 1'
#
loop_
_entity.id
_entity.type
_entity.pdbx_description
1 polymer ?
#
loop_
_entity_poly.entity_id
_entity_poly.type
_entity_poly.pdbx_seq_one_letter_code
_entity_poly.pdbx_strand_id
1 'polypeptide(L)'
;MTIPPKQIVIAGGGTAGWIAAAALARKMGPLVNIRLVESSTIGTIGVGEATIPPLRTFHKLLQIDEQAFMRATAATFKLGIRFENWGRIGEQYIHSFGMTGQQSWLAEFVHFYLSAKARGLEGDYGDYCFELEAARQHKFATSAQSNIQYAYHLDAGNYVAFLKRFCSNLGVTHCDGVISQVL
;
A
#
# COMPACT_ATOMS: atom_id res chain seq x y z
N MET A 1 7.78 -21.52 34.28
CA MET A 1 8.70 -20.39 34.04
C MET A 1 8.30 -19.74 32.72
N THR A 2 7.89 -18.48 32.73
CA THR A 2 7.63 -17.72 31.50
C THR A 2 8.96 -17.26 30.92
N ILE A 3 9.21 -17.56 29.65
CA ILE A 3 10.41 -17.09 28.95
C ILE A 3 10.31 -15.56 28.88
N PRO A 4 11.35 -14.81 29.30
CA PRO A 4 11.31 -13.35 29.24
C PRO A 4 11.18 -12.88 27.78
N PRO A 5 10.46 -11.76 27.53
CA PRO A 5 10.27 -11.26 26.17
C PRO A 5 11.62 -10.94 25.52
N LYS A 6 11.78 -11.34 24.26
CA LYS A 6 12.98 -11.01 23.49
C LYS A 6 13.02 -9.51 23.20
N GLN A 7 14.19 -8.90 23.36
CA GLN A 7 14.38 -7.50 23.00
C GLN A 7 14.61 -7.38 21.50
N ILE A 8 13.87 -6.50 20.84
CA ILE A 8 14.06 -6.14 19.44
C ILE A 8 14.35 -4.64 19.37
N VAL A 9 15.47 -4.29 18.75
CA VAL A 9 15.83 -2.90 18.45
C VAL A 9 15.67 -2.65 16.96
N ILE A 10 14.86 -1.66 16.61
CA ILE A 10 14.69 -1.18 15.24
C ILE A 10 15.54 0.09 15.10
N ALA A 11 16.58 0.02 14.27
CA ALA A 11 17.48 1.14 13.99
C ALA A 11 17.01 1.87 12.73
N GLY A 12 16.42 3.05 12.90
CA GLY A 12 15.85 3.86 11.84
C GLY A 12 14.32 3.92 11.93
N GLY A 13 13.80 5.11 11.69
CA GLY A 13 12.37 5.38 11.67
C GLY A 13 11.80 5.41 10.26
N GLY A 14 11.06 6.47 9.96
CA GLY A 14 10.35 6.60 8.69
C GLY A 14 9.34 5.48 8.46
N THR A 15 8.86 5.32 7.22
CA THR A 15 7.84 4.32 6.90
C THR A 15 8.32 2.91 7.19
N ALA A 16 9.56 2.57 6.82
CA ALA A 16 10.13 1.24 7.03
C ALA A 16 10.16 0.83 8.53
N GLY A 17 10.76 1.66 9.39
CA GLY A 17 10.88 1.34 10.82
C GLY A 17 9.54 1.24 11.52
N TRP A 18 8.62 2.16 11.23
CA TRP A 18 7.31 2.18 11.86
C TRP A 18 6.36 1.10 11.34
N ILE A 19 6.46 0.68 10.07
CA ILE A 19 5.77 -0.51 9.54
C ILE A 19 6.27 -1.78 10.25
N ALA A 20 7.58 -1.93 10.39
CA ALA A 20 8.18 -3.07 11.07
C ALA A 20 7.75 -3.13 12.55
N ALA A 21 7.80 -2.00 13.26
CA ALA A 21 7.36 -1.89 14.65
C ALA A 21 5.88 -2.27 14.79
N ALA A 22 5.00 -1.76 13.92
CA ALA A 22 3.56 -2.03 13.97
C ALA A 22 3.26 -3.52 13.75
N ALA A 23 3.93 -4.15 12.78
CA ALA A 23 3.78 -5.57 12.48
C ALA A 23 4.21 -6.45 13.66
N LEU A 24 5.40 -6.22 14.18
CA LEU A 24 5.96 -6.98 15.30
C LEU A 24 5.14 -6.79 16.57
N ALA A 25 4.81 -5.54 16.92
CA ALA A 25 4.06 -5.24 18.15
C ALA A 25 2.68 -5.90 18.12
N ARG A 26 1.99 -5.85 16.99
CA ARG A 26 0.65 -6.44 16.88
C ARG A 26 0.66 -7.96 16.81
N LYS A 27 1.63 -8.59 16.15
CA LYS A 27 1.64 -10.05 15.92
C LYS A 27 2.39 -10.84 16.99
N MET A 28 3.43 -10.27 17.57
CA MET A 28 4.22 -10.94 18.61
C MET A 28 3.80 -10.52 20.03
N GLY A 29 3.23 -9.31 20.18
CA GLY A 29 2.66 -8.83 21.44
C GLY A 29 3.60 -9.07 22.64
N PRO A 30 3.15 -9.81 23.67
CA PRO A 30 3.93 -10.00 24.90
C PRO A 30 5.19 -10.86 24.74
N LEU A 31 5.43 -11.46 23.57
CA LEU A 31 6.64 -12.25 23.32
C LEU A 31 7.88 -11.39 23.09
N VAL A 32 7.70 -10.09 22.79
CA VAL A 32 8.79 -9.18 22.42
C VAL A 32 8.64 -7.82 23.09
N ASN A 33 9.77 -7.21 23.44
CA ASN A 33 9.83 -5.80 23.79
C ASN A 33 10.52 -5.07 22.64
N ILE A 34 9.85 -4.07 22.07
CA ILE A 34 10.33 -3.36 20.89
C ILE A 34 10.79 -1.97 21.28
N ARG A 35 12.01 -1.62 20.90
CA ARG A 35 12.55 -0.26 20.95
C ARG A 35 12.88 0.20 19.54
N LEU A 36 12.36 1.36 19.14
CA LEU A 36 12.70 1.98 17.88
C LEU A 36 13.55 3.22 18.14
N VAL A 37 14.71 3.29 17.49
CA VAL A 37 15.63 4.42 17.55
C VAL A 37 15.57 5.15 16.21
N GLU A 38 15.15 6.41 16.19
CA GLU A 38 15.20 7.27 15.01
C GLU A 38 15.72 8.65 15.41
N SER A 39 16.15 9.47 14.45
CA SER A 39 16.63 10.82 14.73
C SER A 39 15.69 11.86 14.15
N SER A 40 15.19 12.77 14.98
CA SER A 40 14.43 13.94 14.52
C SER A 40 15.27 14.91 13.68
N THR A 41 16.61 14.83 13.77
CA THR A 41 17.52 15.68 12.98
C THR A 41 17.81 15.12 11.58
N ILE A 42 17.49 13.85 11.33
CA ILE A 42 17.64 13.21 10.02
C ILE A 42 16.24 13.15 9.39
N GLY A 43 15.92 14.17 8.60
CA GLY A 43 14.65 14.25 7.90
C GLY A 43 14.44 13.03 7.00
N THR A 44 13.23 12.50 6.99
CA THR A 44 12.80 11.55 5.96
C THR A 44 12.50 12.33 4.68
N ILE A 45 12.84 11.77 3.52
CA ILE A 45 12.41 12.34 2.24
C ILE A 45 10.89 12.15 2.16
N GLY A 46 10.14 13.23 2.42
CA GLY A 46 8.68 13.24 2.33
C GLY A 46 8.26 13.31 0.87
N VAL A 47 8.08 12.16 0.25
CA VAL A 47 7.46 12.04 -1.08
C VAL A 47 6.00 11.65 -0.85
N GLY A 48 5.06 12.25 -1.60
CA GLY A 48 3.70 11.69 -1.67
C GLY A 48 3.81 10.24 -2.13
N GLU A 49 3.36 9.30 -1.31
CA GLU A 49 3.56 7.87 -1.58
C GLU A 49 2.31 7.30 -2.24
N ALA A 50 2.49 6.80 -3.46
CA ALA A 50 1.52 5.94 -4.11
C ALA A 50 1.76 4.49 -3.67
N THR A 51 0.71 3.81 -3.22
CA THR A 51 0.82 2.44 -2.69
C THR A 51 0.24 1.41 -3.67
N ILE A 52 0.20 0.14 -3.25
CA ILE A 52 -0.40 -0.98 -3.98
C ILE A 52 -1.35 -1.77 -3.05
N PRO A 53 -2.29 -2.57 -3.59
CA PRO A 53 -3.34 -3.25 -2.80
C PRO A 53 -2.87 -4.08 -1.59
N PRO A 54 -1.67 -4.70 -1.57
CA PRO A 54 -1.15 -5.37 -0.38
C PRO A 54 -1.15 -4.55 0.91
N LEU A 55 -1.06 -3.21 0.84
CA LEU A 55 -1.14 -2.37 2.03
C LEU A 55 -2.50 -2.51 2.76
N ARG A 56 -3.59 -2.76 2.01
CA ARG A 56 -4.91 -3.03 2.56
C ARG A 56 -4.91 -4.32 3.38
N THR A 57 -4.30 -5.36 2.85
CA THR A 57 -4.13 -6.64 3.54
C THR A 57 -3.28 -6.46 4.80
N PHE A 58 -2.21 -5.66 4.71
CA PHE A 58 -1.39 -5.31 5.87
C PHE A 58 -2.20 -4.60 6.97
N HIS A 59 -3.00 -3.58 6.63
CA HIS A 59 -3.86 -2.89 7.60
C HIS A 59 -4.91 -3.83 8.22
N LYS A 60 -5.51 -4.73 7.44
CA LYS A 60 -6.41 -5.77 7.96
C LYS A 60 -5.70 -6.69 8.95
N LEU A 61 -4.48 -7.13 8.64
CA LEU A 61 -3.67 -7.95 9.56
C LEU A 61 -3.38 -7.21 10.87
N LEU A 62 -3.24 -5.89 10.82
CA LEU A 62 -3.03 -5.03 11.98
C LEU A 62 -4.31 -4.58 12.68
N GLN A 63 -5.48 -4.89 12.12
CA GLN A 63 -6.78 -4.37 12.55
C GLN A 63 -6.82 -2.83 12.59
N ILE A 64 -6.20 -2.20 11.59
CA ILE A 64 -6.30 -0.76 11.37
C ILE A 64 -7.61 -0.48 10.66
N ASP A 65 -8.40 0.46 11.21
CA ASP A 65 -9.58 0.99 10.53
C ASP A 65 -9.15 1.82 9.32
N GLU A 66 -9.59 1.42 8.13
CA GLU A 66 -9.22 2.06 6.86
C GLU A 66 -9.64 3.53 6.83
N GLN A 67 -10.84 3.86 7.34
CA GLN A 67 -11.33 5.23 7.30
C GLN A 67 -10.54 6.15 8.24
N ALA A 68 -10.18 5.69 9.43
CA ALA A 68 -9.35 6.41 10.38
C ALA A 68 -7.93 6.62 9.84
N PHE A 69 -7.34 5.59 9.22
CA PHE A 69 -6.06 5.71 8.52
C PHE A 69 -6.13 6.75 7.41
N MET A 70 -7.13 6.67 6.53
CA MET A 70 -7.25 7.60 5.40
C MET A 70 -7.42 9.05 5.86
N ARG A 71 -8.28 9.30 6.86
CA ARG A 71 -8.45 10.63 7.47
C ARG A 71 -7.16 11.15 8.07
N ALA A 72 -6.40 10.29 8.76
CA ALA A 72 -5.16 10.67 9.42
C ALA A 72 -4.00 10.95 8.45
N THR A 73 -4.10 10.52 7.19
CA THR A 73 -3.01 10.53 6.21
C THR A 73 -3.28 11.34 4.95
N ALA A 74 -4.38 12.11 4.94
CA ALA A 74 -4.88 12.83 3.76
C ALA A 74 -4.96 11.91 2.52
N ALA A 75 -5.32 10.64 2.73
CA ALA A 75 -5.25 9.64 1.68
C ALA A 75 -6.40 9.78 0.67
N THR A 76 -6.09 9.48 -0.59
CA THR A 76 -7.07 9.30 -1.66
C THR A 76 -6.97 7.89 -2.23
N PHE A 77 -7.99 7.44 -2.97
CA PHE A 77 -7.98 6.13 -3.61
C PHE A 77 -7.11 6.11 -4.87
N LYS A 78 -6.48 4.97 -5.13
CA LYS A 78 -5.68 4.68 -6.33
C LYS A 78 -6.24 3.44 -7.03
N LEU A 79 -6.51 3.56 -8.32
CA LEU A 79 -7.02 2.46 -9.17
C LEU A 79 -5.98 1.93 -10.16
N GLY A 80 -4.87 2.63 -10.34
CA GLY A 80 -3.85 2.27 -11.32
C GLY A 80 -2.77 3.32 -11.42
N ILE A 81 -1.94 3.20 -12.45
CA ILE A 81 -0.90 4.16 -12.82
C ILE A 81 -1.11 4.52 -14.29
N ARG A 82 -1.18 5.81 -14.59
CA ARG A 82 -1.21 6.33 -15.96
C ARG A 82 0.23 6.49 -16.44
N PHE A 83 0.54 5.87 -17.58
CA PHE A 83 1.83 5.96 -18.26
C PHE A 83 1.65 6.81 -19.51
N GLU A 84 2.43 7.88 -19.63
CA GLU A 84 2.38 8.82 -20.76
C GLU A 84 3.76 8.89 -21.42
N ASN A 85 3.82 8.84 -22.74
CA ASN A 85 5.05 8.92 -23.55
C ASN A 85 6.05 7.78 -23.34
N TRP A 86 5.64 6.64 -22.77
CA TRP A 86 6.52 5.49 -22.53
C TRP A 86 6.76 4.63 -23.78
N GLY A 87 5.73 4.43 -24.60
CA GLY A 87 5.84 3.71 -25.88
C GLY A 87 6.33 4.63 -26.99
N ARG A 88 5.52 5.62 -27.33
CA ARG A 88 5.87 6.73 -28.23
C ARG A 88 5.39 8.06 -27.66
N ILE A 89 5.98 9.16 -28.12
CA ILE A 89 5.50 10.50 -27.79
C ILE A 89 4.04 10.65 -28.26
N GLY A 90 3.18 11.11 -27.37
CA GLY A 90 1.74 11.25 -27.59
C GLY A 90 0.91 10.02 -27.22
N GLU A 91 1.53 8.87 -26.94
CA GLU A 91 0.81 7.67 -26.48
C GLU A 91 0.65 7.66 -24.96
N GLN A 92 -0.47 7.13 -24.50
CA GLN A 92 -0.74 6.90 -23.08
C GLN A 92 -1.51 5.60 -22.87
N TYR A 93 -1.29 4.95 -21.73
CA TYR A 93 -2.10 3.83 -21.27
C TYR A 93 -2.19 3.83 -19.74
N ILE A 94 -3.12 3.03 -19.20
CA ILE A 94 -3.26 2.86 -17.76
C ILE A 94 -2.93 1.41 -17.41
N HIS A 95 -1.99 1.22 -16.48
CA HIS A 95 -1.82 -0.04 -15.76
C HIS A 95 -2.72 0.01 -14.53
N SER A 96 -3.95 -0.48 -14.68
CA SER A 96 -4.91 -0.56 -13.58
C SER A 96 -4.63 -1.74 -12.67
N PHE A 97 -5.20 -1.70 -11.47
CA PHE A 97 -5.41 -2.91 -10.69
C PHE A 97 -6.58 -3.72 -11.29
N GLY A 98 -6.92 -4.83 -10.63
CA GLY A 98 -8.06 -5.66 -11.04
C GLY A 98 -7.70 -6.64 -12.14
N MET A 99 -8.73 -7.07 -12.87
CA MET A 99 -8.63 -8.03 -13.96
C MET A 99 -9.28 -7.46 -15.21
N THR A 100 -8.74 -7.82 -16.37
CA THR A 100 -9.29 -7.41 -17.67
C THR A 100 -10.05 -8.58 -18.27
N GLY A 101 -11.33 -8.35 -18.59
CA GLY A 101 -12.24 -9.32 -19.18
C GLY A 101 -12.46 -10.57 -18.33
N GLN A 102 -12.98 -11.61 -18.98
CA GLN A 102 -13.24 -12.91 -18.35
C GLN A 102 -12.24 -13.94 -18.87
N GLN A 103 -11.54 -14.58 -17.95
CA GLN A 103 -10.63 -15.69 -18.27
C GLN A 103 -11.40 -17.02 -18.32
N SER A 104 -10.84 -18.00 -19.03
CA SER A 104 -11.36 -19.37 -19.08
C SER A 104 -10.31 -20.35 -18.55
N TRP A 105 -10.72 -21.59 -18.29
CA TRP A 105 -9.79 -22.66 -17.91
C TRP A 105 -8.73 -22.94 -18.98
N LEU A 106 -9.05 -22.67 -20.25
CA LEU A 106 -8.19 -22.97 -21.40
C LEU A 106 -7.12 -21.90 -21.62
N ALA A 107 -7.49 -20.63 -21.45
CA ALA A 107 -6.63 -19.49 -21.78
C ALA A 107 -7.06 -18.22 -21.04
N GLU A 108 -6.11 -17.31 -20.86
CA GLU A 108 -6.34 -15.96 -20.36
C GLU A 108 -7.08 -15.08 -21.38
N PHE A 109 -7.78 -14.06 -20.88
CA PHE A 109 -8.61 -13.16 -21.69
C PHE A 109 -7.87 -12.52 -22.88
N VAL A 110 -6.57 -12.22 -22.72
CA VAL A 110 -5.75 -11.59 -23.77
C VAL A 110 -5.73 -12.41 -25.07
N HIS A 111 -5.77 -13.74 -24.99
CA HIS A 111 -5.77 -14.60 -26.19
C HIS A 111 -7.08 -14.48 -26.97
N PHE A 112 -8.21 -14.45 -26.25
CA PHE A 112 -9.52 -14.25 -26.86
C PHE A 112 -9.64 -12.84 -27.46
N TYR A 113 -9.17 -11.83 -26.73
CA TYR A 113 -9.14 -10.44 -27.20
C TYR A 113 -8.32 -10.31 -28.48
N LEU A 114 -7.08 -10.82 -28.53
CA LEU A 114 -6.23 -10.74 -29.73
C LEU A 114 -6.85 -11.50 -30.92
N SER A 115 -7.47 -12.66 -30.67
CA SER A 115 -8.18 -13.41 -31.70
C SER A 115 -9.39 -12.64 -32.24
N ALA A 116 -10.17 -11.99 -31.37
CA ALA A 116 -11.29 -11.15 -31.77
C ALA A 116 -10.82 -9.87 -32.49
N LYS A 117 -9.72 -9.26 -32.04
CA LYS A 117 -9.10 -8.08 -32.67
C LYS A 117 -8.67 -8.37 -34.10
N ALA A 118 -8.04 -9.54 -34.33
CA ALA A 118 -7.69 -10.00 -35.67
C ALA A 118 -8.91 -10.26 -36.59
N ARG A 119 -10.10 -10.45 -36.00
CA ARG A 119 -11.38 -10.62 -36.72
C ARG A 119 -12.19 -9.31 -36.83
N GLY A 120 -11.61 -8.17 -36.47
CA GLY A 120 -12.24 -6.85 -36.62
C GLY A 120 -12.98 -6.31 -35.40
N LEU A 121 -12.73 -6.85 -34.20
CA LEU A 121 -13.26 -6.24 -32.96
C LEU A 121 -12.78 -4.79 -32.80
N GLU A 122 -13.72 -3.87 -32.64
CA GLU A 122 -13.45 -2.48 -32.26
C GLU A 122 -13.29 -2.34 -30.74
N GLY A 123 -12.58 -1.30 -30.29
CA GLY A 123 -12.28 -1.09 -28.86
C GLY A 123 -10.88 -1.51 -28.44
N ASP A 124 -10.44 -1.01 -27.29
CA ASP A 124 -9.12 -1.27 -26.69
C ASP A 124 -9.23 -2.35 -25.61
N TYR A 125 -8.11 -3.02 -25.30
CA TYR A 125 -8.02 -4.02 -24.26
C TYR A 125 -8.49 -3.47 -22.91
N GLY A 126 -8.14 -2.22 -22.61
CA GLY A 126 -8.51 -1.54 -21.37
C GLY A 126 -10.02 -1.35 -21.18
N ASP A 127 -10.83 -1.37 -22.26
CA ASP A 127 -12.29 -1.18 -22.19
C ASP A 127 -12.98 -2.35 -21.46
N TYR A 128 -12.28 -3.47 -21.29
CA TYR A 128 -12.73 -4.66 -20.56
C TYR A 128 -12.26 -4.70 -19.10
N CYS A 129 -11.68 -3.62 -18.57
CA CYS A 129 -11.22 -3.55 -17.18
C CYS A 129 -12.01 -2.49 -16.39
N PHE A 130 -12.69 -2.94 -15.33
CA PHE A 130 -13.55 -2.09 -14.51
C PHE A 130 -12.77 -0.97 -13.80
N GLU A 131 -11.66 -1.31 -13.14
CA GLU A 131 -10.81 -0.34 -12.44
C GLU A 131 -10.19 0.68 -13.40
N LEU A 132 -9.84 0.26 -14.61
CA LEU A 132 -9.29 1.14 -15.64
C LEU A 132 -10.32 2.18 -16.07
N GLU A 133 -11.55 1.75 -16.35
CA GLU A 133 -12.62 2.65 -16.76
C GLU A 133 -13.05 3.59 -15.62
N ALA A 134 -13.11 3.08 -14.39
CA ALA A 134 -13.32 3.91 -13.20
C ALA A 134 -12.22 4.97 -13.03
N ALA A 135 -10.95 4.62 -13.32
CA ALA A 135 -9.83 5.56 -13.32
C ALA A 135 -9.94 6.62 -14.42
N ARG A 136 -10.36 6.25 -15.64
CA ARG A 136 -10.61 7.19 -16.74
C ARG A 136 -11.71 8.19 -16.41
N GLN A 137 -12.75 7.74 -15.71
CA GLN A 137 -13.90 8.57 -15.32
C GLN A 137 -13.71 9.32 -14.00
N HIS A 138 -12.57 9.14 -13.31
CA HIS A 138 -12.31 9.70 -11.97
C HIS A 138 -13.40 9.34 -10.94
N LYS A 139 -13.92 8.12 -10.99
CA LYS A 139 -14.97 7.63 -10.10
C LYS A 139 -14.43 6.58 -9.15
N PHE A 140 -14.91 6.61 -7.91
CA PHE A 140 -14.64 5.57 -6.93
C PHE A 140 -15.81 5.44 -5.95
N ALA A 141 -16.21 4.20 -5.71
CA ALA A 141 -17.09 3.82 -4.61
C ALA A 141 -16.76 2.40 -4.18
N THR A 142 -16.98 2.09 -2.92
CA THR A 142 -16.84 0.73 -2.39
C THR A 142 -17.98 0.40 -1.45
N SER A 143 -18.25 -0.88 -1.29
CA SER A 143 -19.27 -1.44 -0.41
C SER A 143 -18.79 -2.80 0.10
N ALA A 144 -19.53 -3.39 1.05
CA ALA A 144 -19.22 -4.73 1.55
C ALA A 144 -19.27 -5.81 0.45
N GLN A 145 -19.99 -5.57 -0.64
CA GLN A 145 -20.13 -6.49 -1.78
C GLN A 145 -19.20 -6.13 -2.95
N SER A 146 -18.50 -5.00 -2.89
CA SER A 146 -17.62 -4.57 -3.98
C SER A 146 -16.32 -5.39 -4.01
N ASN A 147 -15.94 -5.82 -5.21
CA ASN A 147 -14.67 -6.51 -5.48
C ASN A 147 -13.61 -5.59 -6.10
N ILE A 148 -13.86 -4.28 -6.16
CA ILE A 148 -12.94 -3.29 -6.74
C ILE A 148 -11.55 -3.37 -6.10
N GLN A 149 -10.53 -3.46 -6.94
CA GLN A 149 -9.14 -3.44 -6.51
C GLN A 149 -8.61 -2.02 -6.47
N TYR A 150 -8.08 -1.62 -5.32
CA TYR A 150 -7.54 -0.29 -5.12
C TYR A 150 -6.42 -0.27 -4.08
N ALA A 151 -5.72 0.85 -4.05
CA ALA A 151 -4.74 1.22 -3.05
C ALA A 151 -4.95 2.70 -2.68
N TYR A 152 -3.90 3.34 -2.15
CA TYR A 152 -3.97 4.73 -1.71
C TYR A 152 -2.83 5.58 -2.26
N HIS A 153 -3.10 6.86 -2.51
CA HIS A 153 -2.09 7.90 -2.40
C HIS A 153 -2.19 8.49 -1.00
N LEU A 154 -1.06 8.69 -0.32
CA LEU A 154 -1.03 9.16 1.06
C LEU A 154 0.16 10.09 1.32
N ASP A 155 0.07 10.86 2.39
CA ASP A 155 1.22 11.57 2.96
C ASP A 155 2.01 10.62 3.86
N ALA A 156 3.26 10.35 3.47
CA ALA A 156 4.14 9.41 4.17
C ALA A 156 4.49 9.87 5.60
N GLY A 157 4.64 11.18 5.82
CA GLY A 157 4.91 11.76 7.14
C GLY A 157 3.72 11.59 8.08
N ASN A 158 2.51 11.87 7.58
CA ASN A 158 1.29 11.62 8.32
C ASN A 158 1.07 10.12 8.59
N TYR A 159 1.44 9.24 7.66
CA TYR A 159 1.37 7.80 7.88
C TYR A 159 2.34 7.33 8.96
N VAL A 160 3.58 7.84 8.97
CA VAL A 160 4.53 7.63 10.06
C VAL A 160 3.95 8.13 11.38
N ALA A 161 3.39 9.34 11.44
CA ALA A 161 2.78 9.87 12.65
C ALA A 161 1.57 9.02 13.13
N PHE A 162 0.78 8.49 12.20
CA PHE A 162 -0.29 7.55 12.51
C PHE A 162 0.25 6.24 13.11
N LEU A 163 1.28 5.65 12.50
CA LEU A 163 1.90 4.42 12.99
C LEU A 163 2.62 4.62 14.33
N LYS A 164 3.23 5.78 14.57
CA LYS A 164 3.79 6.17 15.88
C LYS A 164 2.74 6.02 16.98
N ARG A 165 1.60 6.68 16.82
CA ARG A 165 0.48 6.61 17.78
C ARG A 165 -0.03 5.17 17.95
N PHE A 166 -0.18 4.45 16.84
CA PHE A 166 -0.59 3.04 16.85
C PHE A 166 0.37 2.17 17.67
N CYS A 167 1.68 2.30 17.43
CA CYS A 167 2.73 1.54 18.09
C CYS A 167 2.89 1.91 19.58
N SER A 168 2.76 3.19 19.93
CA SER A 168 2.79 3.62 21.34
C SER A 168 1.69 2.95 22.16
N ASN A 169 0.48 2.80 21.59
CA ASN A 169 -0.62 2.08 22.25
C ASN A 169 -0.36 0.57 22.38
N LEU A 170 0.61 0.02 21.64
CA LEU A 170 1.04 -1.37 21.70
C LEU A 170 2.33 -1.57 22.52
N GLY A 171 2.80 -0.53 23.24
CA GLY A 171 3.95 -0.62 24.14
C GLY A 171 5.31 -0.51 23.45
N VAL A 172 5.38 -0.08 22.19
CA VAL A 172 6.66 0.20 21.53
C VAL A 172 7.33 1.41 22.19
N THR A 173 8.59 1.23 22.61
CA THR A 173 9.39 2.33 23.17
C THR A 173 10.07 3.11 22.05
N HIS A 174 9.78 4.40 21.96
CA HIS A 174 10.43 5.31 21.02
C HIS A 174 11.63 6.00 21.68
N CYS A 175 12.77 6.01 21.00
CA CYS A 175 13.97 6.72 21.39
C CYS A 175 14.40 7.67 20.26
N ASP A 176 14.36 8.97 20.52
CA ASP A 176 14.93 9.96 19.61
C ASP A 176 16.43 10.07 19.86
N GLY A 177 17.24 9.77 18.85
CA GLY A 177 18.69 9.83 18.95
C GLY A 177 19.42 9.29 17.71
N VAL A 178 20.71 9.60 17.64
CA VAL A 178 21.63 9.11 16.61
C VAL A 178 22.46 7.96 17.18
N ILE A 179 22.49 6.83 16.49
CA ILE A 179 23.32 5.68 16.87
C ILE A 179 24.78 6.03 16.56
N SER A 180 25.61 6.14 17.60
CA SER A 180 27.03 6.50 17.45
C SER A 180 27.93 5.30 17.10
N GLN A 181 27.56 4.10 17.54
CA GLN A 181 28.37 2.89 17.37
C GLN A 181 27.49 1.63 17.47
N VAL A 182 27.89 0.58 16.75
CA VAL A 182 27.44 -0.80 16.94
C VAL A 182 28.69 -1.63 17.26
N LEU A 183 28.68 -2.37 18.37
CA LEU A 183 29.80 -3.17 18.87
C LEU A 183 29.75 -4.61 18.34
#